data_AF-A0A2R6LQ49-F1
#
_entry.id   AF-A0A2R6LQ49-F1
#
_cell.length_a   1.000
_cell.length_b   1.000
_cell.length_c   1.000
_cell.angle_alpha   90.00
_cell.angle_beta   90.00
_cell.angle_gamma   90.00
#
_symmetry.space_group_name_H-M   'P 1'
#
loop_
_entity.id
_entity.type
_entity.pdbx_description
1 polymer ?
#
loop_
_entity_poly.entity_id
_entity_poly.type
_entity_poly.pdbx_seq_one_letter_code
_entity_poly.pdbx_strand_id
1 'polypeptide(L)'
;MRDPRAELAERIAGEVALSEDPGATLRKWREEFDITQTDLADELDVSASVVSDYESGRRENPGVQVVSRVVEGLLSIDERRGGDRVRQHARVLSAGFDQDVVYDLREYAATAPLRRFHRAVDAETVVAGTAESIAGHTVINSVEAIKRLSSEEFYRLYGQSTNRALVFTNVTRGESPLVALRVVTPTPSAVVLHGIETEALWEHAPALARADGVSLATTTLPLEELLEALREFP
;
A
#
# COMPACT_ATOMS: atom_id res chain seq x y z
N MET A 1 6.72 1.67 2.96
CA MET A 1 6.14 2.54 1.91
C MET A 1 6.92 2.46 0.60
N ARG A 2 6.29 1.97 -0.48
CA ARG A 2 6.77 2.34 -1.83
C ARG A 2 6.67 3.86 -1.95
N ASP A 3 7.59 4.45 -2.68
CA ASP A 3 7.54 5.88 -2.99
C ASP A 3 6.16 6.20 -3.60
N PRO A 4 5.31 7.06 -2.97
CA PRO A 4 3.98 7.36 -3.49
C PRO A 4 4.00 7.87 -4.93
N ARG A 5 5.11 8.47 -5.34
CA ARG A 5 5.39 8.86 -6.72
C ARG A 5 5.48 7.64 -7.65
N ALA A 6 6.20 6.60 -7.24
CA ALA A 6 6.37 5.37 -8.02
C ALA A 6 5.05 4.60 -8.16
N GLU A 7 4.23 4.54 -7.11
CA GLU A 7 2.90 3.90 -7.18
C GLU A 7 1.96 4.67 -8.12
N LEU A 8 1.97 6.00 -8.03
CA LEU A 8 1.18 6.82 -8.96
C LEU A 8 1.69 6.67 -10.39
N ALA A 9 3.00 6.58 -10.60
CA ALA A 9 3.59 6.32 -11.91
C ALA A 9 3.11 5.00 -12.51
N GLU A 10 3.19 3.90 -11.75
CA GLU A 10 2.73 2.57 -12.17
C GLU A 10 1.24 2.59 -12.53
N ARG A 11 0.42 3.27 -11.73
CA ARG A 11 -1.02 3.40 -11.98
C ARG A 11 -1.30 4.17 -13.27
N ILE A 12 -0.68 5.32 -13.47
CA ILE A 12 -0.88 6.14 -14.68
C ILE A 12 -0.45 5.35 -15.91
N ALA A 13 0.75 4.76 -15.87
CA ALA A 13 1.29 3.99 -16.99
C ALA A 13 0.43 2.77 -17.32
N GLY A 14 -0.07 2.06 -16.30
CA GLY A 14 -0.97 0.92 -16.46
C GLY A 14 -2.31 1.32 -17.07
N GLU A 15 -2.90 2.43 -16.62
CA GLU A 15 -4.15 2.93 -17.19
C GLU A 15 -3.99 3.34 -18.67
N VAL A 16 -2.88 4.01 -19.01
CA VAL A 16 -2.59 4.37 -20.41
C VAL A 16 -2.38 3.12 -21.26
N ALA A 17 -1.65 2.12 -20.76
CA ALA A 17 -1.34 0.90 -21.51
C ALA A 17 -2.56 0.00 -21.78
N LEU A 18 -3.57 0.05 -20.90
CA LEU A 18 -4.80 -0.76 -21.02
C LEU A 18 -5.96 0.01 -21.65
N SER A 19 -5.78 1.30 -21.96
CA SER A 19 -6.83 2.15 -22.54
C SER A 19 -7.09 1.83 -24.02
N GLU A 20 -8.36 1.89 -24.42
CA GLU A 20 -8.75 1.88 -25.84
C GLU A 20 -8.37 3.19 -26.56
N ASP A 21 -8.16 4.28 -25.80
CA ASP A 21 -7.65 5.57 -26.29
C ASP A 21 -6.53 6.09 -25.38
N PRO A 22 -5.29 5.61 -25.57
CA PRO A 22 -4.15 6.02 -24.75
C PRO A 22 -3.86 7.53 -24.81
N GLY A 23 -4.12 8.17 -25.96
CA GLY A 23 -3.92 9.60 -26.15
C GLY A 23 -4.85 10.43 -25.27
N ALA A 24 -6.13 10.09 -25.27
CA ALA A 24 -7.11 10.70 -24.37
C ALA A 24 -6.80 10.42 -22.90
N THR A 25 -6.29 9.22 -22.56
CA THR A 25 -5.89 8.90 -21.18
C THR A 25 -4.70 9.74 -20.71
N LEU A 26 -3.69 9.96 -21.56
CA LEU A 26 -2.57 10.86 -21.25
C LEU A 26 -3.07 12.30 -21.03
N ARG A 27 -3.98 12.76 -21.89
CA ARG A 27 -4.62 14.07 -21.74
C ARG A 27 -5.36 14.21 -20.42
N LYS A 28 -6.16 13.20 -20.06
CA LYS A 28 -6.92 13.14 -18.80
C LYS A 28 -5.98 13.33 -17.62
N TRP A 29 -4.90 12.55 -17.56
CA TRP A 29 -3.92 12.64 -16.47
C TRP A 29 -3.19 13.98 -16.43
N ARG A 30 -2.83 14.56 -17.58
CA ARG A 30 -2.26 15.91 -17.63
C ARG A 30 -3.22 16.94 -17.03
N GLU A 31 -4.50 16.88 -17.42
CA GLU A 31 -5.54 17.79 -16.91
C GLU A 31 -5.82 17.56 -15.42
N GLU A 32 -5.84 16.31 -14.95
CA GLU A 32 -5.94 15.97 -13.52
C GLU A 32 -4.75 16.46 -12.69
N PHE A 33 -3.61 16.78 -13.29
CA PHE A 33 -2.47 17.40 -12.62
C PHE A 33 -2.48 18.95 -12.71
N ASP A 34 -3.48 19.55 -13.34
CA ASP A 34 -3.52 20.97 -13.73
C ASP A 34 -2.27 21.42 -14.51
N ILE A 35 -1.75 20.55 -15.38
CA ILE A 35 -0.57 20.83 -16.19
C ILE A 35 -1.03 21.27 -17.59
N THR A 36 -0.50 22.38 -18.09
CA THR A 36 -0.80 22.80 -19.47
C THR A 36 0.03 22.00 -20.48
N GLN A 37 -0.40 21.93 -21.74
CA GLN A 37 0.39 21.29 -22.80
C GLN A 37 1.77 21.95 -22.94
N THR A 38 1.85 23.27 -22.73
CA THR A 38 3.10 24.04 -22.74
C THR A 38 4.02 23.62 -21.59
N ASP A 39 3.50 23.57 -20.35
CA ASP A 39 4.30 23.16 -19.18
C ASP A 39 4.88 21.75 -19.36
N LEU A 40 4.07 20.82 -19.87
CA LEU A 40 4.52 19.46 -20.12
C LEU A 40 5.54 19.40 -21.27
N ALA A 41 5.33 20.18 -22.33
CA ALA A 41 6.25 20.23 -23.46
C ALA A 41 7.61 20.79 -23.04
N ASP A 42 7.62 21.84 -22.21
CA ASP A 42 8.84 22.44 -21.65
C ASP A 42 9.60 21.43 -20.77
N GLU A 43 8.91 20.65 -19.93
CA GLU A 43 9.53 19.59 -19.12
C GLU A 43 10.13 18.46 -19.97
N LEU A 44 9.47 18.14 -21.09
CA LEU A 44 9.89 17.07 -21.99
C LEU A 44 10.90 17.52 -23.06
N ASP A 45 11.28 18.81 -23.10
CA ASP A 45 12.13 19.39 -24.14
C ASP A 45 11.60 19.09 -25.57
N VAL A 46 10.29 19.31 -25.77
CA VAL A 46 9.60 19.16 -27.06
C VAL A 46 8.68 20.35 -27.32
N SER A 47 8.12 20.47 -28.52
CA SER A 47 7.10 21.50 -28.78
C SER A 47 5.72 21.09 -28.25
N ALA A 48 4.91 22.07 -27.84
CA ALA A 48 3.52 21.85 -27.42
C ALA A 48 2.67 21.12 -28.47
N SER A 49 2.99 21.26 -29.76
CA SER A 49 2.34 20.51 -30.84
C SER A 49 2.59 19.01 -30.76
N VAL A 50 3.76 18.56 -30.29
CA VAL A 50 4.06 17.13 -30.11
C VAL A 50 3.19 16.53 -29.02
N VAL A 51 3.05 17.23 -27.88
CA VAL A 51 2.15 16.82 -26.80
C VAL A 51 0.71 16.74 -27.31
N SER A 52 0.25 17.79 -28.01
CA SER A 52 -1.10 17.82 -28.59
C SER A 52 -1.34 16.69 -29.60
N ASP A 53 -0.34 16.29 -30.39
CA ASP A 53 -0.50 15.24 -31.39
C ASP A 53 -0.72 13.85 -30.77
N TYR A 54 -0.08 13.57 -29.64
CA TYR A 54 -0.36 12.36 -28.86
C TYR A 54 -1.73 12.42 -28.19
N GLU A 55 -2.04 13.54 -27.53
CA GLU A 55 -3.31 13.70 -26.80
C GLU A 55 -4.55 13.70 -27.69
N SER A 56 -4.41 14.10 -28.96
CA SER A 56 -5.52 14.11 -29.92
C SER A 56 -5.65 12.80 -30.71
N GLY A 57 -4.81 11.80 -30.43
CA GLY A 57 -4.78 10.54 -31.19
C GLY A 57 -4.26 10.69 -32.63
N ARG A 58 -3.66 11.84 -33.01
CA ARG A 58 -3.01 11.98 -34.33
C ARG A 58 -1.79 11.07 -34.46
N ARG A 59 -1.17 10.74 -33.33
CA ARG A 59 -0.19 9.67 -33.19
C ARG A 59 -0.83 8.53 -32.42
N GLU A 60 -1.25 7.52 -33.16
CA GLU A 60 -1.83 6.30 -32.58
C GLU A 60 -0.79 5.57 -31.72
N ASN A 61 -1.21 5.06 -30.56
CA ASN A 61 -0.43 4.19 -29.67
C ASN A 61 0.94 4.75 -29.25
N PRO A 62 1.00 5.62 -28.23
CA PRO A 62 2.27 6.07 -27.65
C PRO A 62 3.09 4.86 -27.18
N GLY A 63 4.34 4.76 -27.65
CA GLY A 63 5.25 3.70 -27.23
C GLY A 63 5.64 3.82 -25.75
N VAL A 64 6.13 2.73 -25.16
CA VAL A 64 6.47 2.65 -23.73
C VAL A 64 7.39 3.77 -23.25
N GLN A 65 8.36 4.20 -24.07
CA GLN A 65 9.26 5.31 -23.73
C GLN A 65 8.55 6.66 -23.69
N VAL A 66 7.54 6.88 -24.55
CA VAL A 66 6.74 8.11 -24.55
C VAL A 66 5.88 8.15 -23.28
N VAL A 67 5.23 7.03 -22.95
CA VAL A 67 4.42 6.92 -21.72
C VAL A 67 5.29 7.18 -20.49
N SER A 68 6.43 6.50 -20.36
CA SER A 68 7.36 6.70 -19.24
C SER A 68 7.80 8.15 -19.11
N ARG A 69 8.22 8.80 -20.21
CA ARG A 69 8.63 10.21 -20.19
C ARG A 69 7.49 11.14 -19.77
N VAL A 70 6.28 10.96 -20.30
CA VAL A 70 5.13 11.79 -19.93
C VAL A 70 4.79 11.63 -18.45
N VAL A 71 4.70 10.39 -17.97
CA VAL A 71 4.39 10.10 -16.56
C VAL A 71 5.44 10.71 -15.63
N GLU A 72 6.73 10.53 -15.92
CA GLU A 72 7.81 11.14 -15.15
C GLU A 72 7.78 12.67 -15.19
N GLY A 73 7.43 13.26 -16.34
CA GLY A 73 7.28 14.70 -16.50
C GLY A 73 6.13 15.26 -15.65
N LEU A 74 4.97 14.62 -15.67
CA LEU A 74 3.82 15.02 -14.84
C LEU A 74 4.17 15.01 -13.35
N LEU A 75 4.81 13.94 -12.89
CA LEU A 75 5.22 13.79 -11.48
C LEU A 75 6.29 14.81 -11.08
N SER A 76 7.27 15.06 -11.95
CA SER A 76 8.34 16.02 -11.69
C SER A 76 7.81 17.46 -11.61
N ILE A 77 6.82 17.80 -12.44
CA ILE A 77 6.13 19.11 -12.35
C ILE A 77 5.34 19.23 -11.05
N ASP A 78 4.57 18.21 -10.65
CA ASP A 78 3.83 18.22 -9.38
C ASP A 78 4.76 18.39 -8.18
N GLU A 79 5.87 17.64 -8.13
CA GLU A 79 6.86 17.73 -7.06
C GLU A 79 7.41 19.15 -6.91
N ARG A 80 7.76 19.82 -8.03
CA ARG A 80 8.20 21.22 -8.00
C ARG A 80 7.11 22.20 -7.57
N ARG A 81 5.84 21.89 -7.83
CA ARG A 81 4.67 22.65 -7.38
C ARG A 81 4.26 22.34 -5.94
N GLY A 82 5.02 21.47 -5.27
CA GLY A 82 4.82 21.14 -3.86
C GLY A 82 4.27 19.73 -3.64
N GLY A 83 3.91 18.95 -4.66
CA GLY A 83 3.57 17.53 -4.55
C GLY A 83 2.14 17.23 -4.08
N ASP A 84 1.20 18.16 -4.31
CA ASP A 84 -0.18 18.03 -3.82
C ASP A 84 -0.93 16.88 -4.49
N ARG A 85 -0.74 16.64 -5.80
CA ARG A 85 -1.42 15.57 -6.52
C ARG A 85 -0.89 14.20 -6.10
N VAL A 86 0.43 14.06 -6.01
CA VAL A 86 1.06 12.84 -5.46
C VAL A 86 0.57 12.58 -4.05
N ARG A 87 0.52 13.59 -3.15
CA ARG A 87 -0.01 13.40 -1.79
C ARG A 87 -1.51 13.10 -1.74
N GLN A 88 -2.32 13.73 -2.57
CA GLN A 88 -3.76 13.49 -2.63
C GLN A 88 -4.04 12.06 -3.11
N HIS A 89 -3.34 11.61 -4.15
CA HIS A 89 -3.41 10.23 -4.60
C HIS A 89 -2.84 9.25 -3.59
N ALA A 90 -1.73 9.60 -2.92
CA ALA A 90 -1.17 8.81 -1.83
C ALA A 90 -2.21 8.63 -0.71
N ARG A 91 -2.94 9.68 -0.33
CA ARG A 91 -4.04 9.62 0.65
C ARG A 91 -5.18 8.74 0.18
N VAL A 92 -5.53 8.78 -1.11
CA VAL A 92 -6.58 7.91 -1.68
C VAL A 92 -6.13 6.45 -1.77
N LEU A 93 -4.84 6.20 -2.05
CA LEU A 93 -4.23 4.87 -2.19
C LEU A 93 -3.89 4.20 -0.84
N SER A 94 -3.47 4.99 0.15
CA SER A 94 -3.38 4.58 1.56
C SER A 94 -4.75 4.54 2.27
N ALA A 95 -5.83 4.51 1.48
CA ALA A 95 -7.21 4.37 1.92
C ALA A 95 -7.75 5.47 2.87
N GLY A 96 -7.06 6.62 2.94
CA GLY A 96 -7.45 7.80 3.71
C GLY A 96 -6.98 7.81 5.16
N PHE A 97 -6.07 6.91 5.55
CA PHE A 97 -5.66 6.78 6.95
C PHE A 97 -4.69 7.87 7.40
N ASP A 98 -4.93 8.37 8.61
CA ASP A 98 -4.00 9.22 9.34
C ASP A 98 -2.74 8.42 9.73
N GLN A 99 -1.56 9.05 9.71
CA GLN A 99 -0.29 8.38 10.07
C GLN A 99 -0.28 7.90 11.53
N ASP A 100 -1.14 8.49 12.37
CA ASP A 100 -1.37 8.05 13.75
C ASP A 100 -2.08 6.68 13.83
N VAL A 101 -2.80 6.28 12.78
CA VAL A 101 -3.62 5.06 12.73
C VAL A 101 -2.91 3.93 11.97
N VAL A 102 -2.33 4.24 10.81
CA VAL A 102 -1.60 3.26 9.98
C VAL A 102 -0.17 3.75 9.77
N TYR A 103 0.78 2.97 10.30
CA TYR A 103 2.20 3.30 10.22
C TYR A 103 2.84 2.89 8.89
N ASP A 104 2.42 1.75 8.32
CA ASP A 104 2.80 1.35 6.97
C ASP A 104 1.68 0.52 6.34
N LEU A 105 1.46 0.69 5.05
CA LEU A 105 0.58 -0.15 4.25
C LEU A 105 1.27 -0.34 2.92
N ARG A 106 1.51 -1.61 2.55
CA ARG A 106 2.23 -1.92 1.33
C ARG A 106 1.64 -3.15 0.66
N GLU A 107 1.47 -3.04 -0.66
CA GLU A 107 1.18 -4.15 -1.55
C GLU A 107 2.47 -4.58 -2.26
N TYR A 108 2.65 -5.89 -2.42
CA TYR A 108 3.83 -6.48 -3.02
C TYR A 108 3.60 -6.77 -4.50
N ALA A 109 4.62 -6.62 -5.34
CA ALA A 109 4.52 -6.95 -6.78
C ALA A 109 4.25 -8.44 -7.04
N ALA A 110 4.65 -9.30 -6.11
CA ALA A 110 4.43 -10.75 -6.14
C ALA A 110 4.28 -11.26 -4.70
N THR A 111 3.65 -12.41 -4.52
CA THR A 111 3.52 -12.98 -3.18
C THR A 111 4.89 -13.32 -2.58
N ALA A 112 5.09 -12.93 -1.33
CA ALA A 112 6.28 -13.20 -0.55
C ALA A 112 6.03 -14.37 0.41
N PRO A 113 6.99 -15.31 0.59
CA PRO A 113 6.83 -16.39 1.56
C PRO A 113 6.61 -15.84 2.98
N LEU A 114 5.59 -16.33 3.68
CA LEU A 114 5.24 -15.83 5.01
C LEU A 114 6.38 -16.03 6.02
N ARG A 115 7.12 -17.14 5.90
CA ARG A 115 8.32 -17.39 6.71
C ARG A 115 9.41 -16.34 6.52
N ARG A 116 9.54 -15.79 5.31
CA ARG A 116 10.49 -14.69 5.02
C ARG A 116 10.03 -13.41 5.71
N PHE A 117 8.73 -13.14 5.69
CA PHE A 117 8.14 -12.00 6.40
C PHE A 117 8.38 -12.09 7.91
N HIS A 118 8.05 -13.22 8.56
CA HIS A 118 8.31 -13.39 10.00
C HIS A 118 9.78 -13.17 10.35
N ARG A 119 10.71 -13.69 9.55
CA ARG A 119 12.15 -13.46 9.78
C ARG A 119 12.54 -12.00 9.64
N ALA A 120 11.96 -11.27 8.68
CA ALA A 120 12.30 -9.86 8.46
C ALA A 120 11.91 -8.98 9.64
N VAL A 121 10.81 -9.29 10.32
CA VAL A 121 10.32 -8.53 11.50
C VAL A 121 10.67 -9.18 12.84
N ASP A 122 11.63 -10.11 12.83
CA ASP A 122 12.06 -10.91 13.99
C ASP A 122 10.89 -11.47 14.82
N ALA A 123 9.90 -12.05 14.12
CA ALA A 123 8.68 -12.55 14.74
C ALA A 123 8.78 -14.02 15.15
N GLU A 124 8.43 -14.30 16.39
CA GLU A 124 8.25 -15.64 16.92
C GLU A 124 6.87 -16.19 16.53
N THR A 125 6.84 -17.34 15.85
CA THR A 125 5.59 -17.94 15.39
C THR A 125 4.92 -18.74 16.50
N VAL A 126 3.72 -18.33 16.90
CA VAL A 126 2.89 -19.00 17.93
C VAL A 126 1.97 -20.04 17.31
N VAL A 127 1.37 -19.71 16.16
CA VAL A 127 0.49 -20.60 15.38
C VAL A 127 0.88 -20.52 13.92
N ALA A 128 1.13 -21.68 13.31
CA ALA A 128 1.23 -21.78 11.86
C ALA A 128 -0.18 -21.64 11.24
N GLY A 129 -0.34 -20.67 10.35
CA GLY A 129 -1.57 -20.49 9.57
C GLY A 129 -1.65 -21.45 8.38
N THR A 130 -2.73 -21.32 7.60
CA THR A 130 -2.93 -22.10 6.37
C THR A 130 -2.22 -21.50 5.14
N ALA A 131 -1.95 -20.19 5.17
CA ALA A 131 -1.28 -19.49 4.09
C ALA A 131 0.25 -19.68 4.13
N GLU A 132 0.85 -19.99 2.98
CA GLU A 132 2.31 -20.09 2.84
C GLU A 132 2.98 -18.78 2.40
N SER A 133 2.19 -17.85 1.85
CA SER A 133 2.67 -16.58 1.31
C SER A 133 1.69 -15.44 1.61
N ILE A 134 2.15 -14.21 1.45
CA ILE A 134 1.39 -12.97 1.61
C ILE A 134 1.64 -12.04 0.41
N ALA A 135 0.66 -11.26 0.02
CA ALA A 135 0.71 -10.28 -1.06
C ALA A 135 0.88 -8.83 -0.56
N GLY A 136 0.88 -8.60 0.75
CA GLY A 136 1.08 -7.27 1.33
C GLY A 136 1.18 -7.30 2.85
N HIS A 137 1.35 -6.13 3.46
CA HIS A 137 1.25 -5.93 4.90
C HIS A 137 0.64 -4.58 5.28
N THR A 138 0.12 -4.48 6.51
CA THR A 138 -0.30 -3.22 7.14
C THR A 138 0.18 -3.23 8.59
N VAL A 139 0.85 -2.18 9.02
CA VAL A 139 1.24 -1.91 10.41
C VAL A 139 0.31 -0.86 10.98
N ILE A 140 -0.35 -1.19 12.09
CA ILE A 140 -1.52 -0.46 12.59
C ILE A 140 -1.32 -0.14 14.06
N ASN A 141 -1.68 1.09 14.43
CA ASN A 141 -1.87 1.48 15.83
C ASN A 141 -3.26 1.02 16.29
N SER A 142 -3.34 -0.07 17.05
CA SER A 142 -4.63 -0.65 17.47
C SER A 142 -5.50 0.32 18.26
N VAL A 143 -4.88 1.17 19.10
CA VAL A 143 -5.60 2.11 19.96
C VAL A 143 -6.23 3.22 19.12
N GLU A 144 -5.47 3.81 18.19
CA GLU A 144 -5.99 4.88 17.33
C GLU A 144 -6.94 4.34 16.26
N ALA A 145 -6.71 3.13 15.76
CA ALA A 145 -7.62 2.46 14.83
C ALA A 145 -9.02 2.29 15.43
N ILE A 146 -9.13 1.77 16.67
CA ILE A 146 -10.43 1.56 17.32
C ILE A 146 -11.13 2.89 17.65
N LYS A 147 -10.38 3.94 17.99
CA LYS A 147 -10.95 5.24 18.34
C LYS A 147 -11.47 6.01 17.13
N ARG A 148 -10.75 5.93 16.00
CA ARG A 148 -10.95 6.84 14.87
C ARG A 148 -11.62 6.18 13.66
N LEU A 149 -11.48 4.87 13.48
CA LEU A 149 -12.03 4.20 12.30
C LEU A 149 -13.46 3.73 12.53
N SER A 150 -14.31 4.01 11.54
CA SER A 150 -15.59 3.31 11.39
C SER A 150 -15.38 1.85 11.01
N SER A 151 -16.43 1.04 11.14
CA SER A 151 -16.39 -0.37 10.72
C SER A 151 -16.00 -0.52 9.24
N GLU A 152 -16.49 0.37 8.36
CA GLU A 152 -16.14 0.35 6.92
C GLU A 152 -14.68 0.70 6.67
N GLU A 153 -14.12 1.65 7.40
CA GLU A 153 -12.71 2.03 7.28
C GLU A 153 -11.79 0.94 7.82
N PHE A 154 -12.20 0.20 8.86
CA PHE A 154 -11.42 -0.94 9.34
C PHE A 154 -11.22 -2.01 8.24
N TYR A 155 -12.20 -2.24 7.36
CA TYR A 155 -12.03 -3.14 6.22
C TYR A 155 -10.96 -2.67 5.23
N ARG A 156 -10.68 -1.36 5.15
CA ARG A 156 -9.63 -0.85 4.27
C ARG A 156 -8.22 -1.18 4.76
N LEU A 157 -8.05 -1.59 6.02
CA LEU A 157 -6.77 -2.07 6.56
C LEU A 157 -6.28 -3.36 5.85
N TYR A 158 -7.20 -4.08 5.19
CA TYR A 158 -6.90 -5.22 4.34
C TYR A 158 -6.32 -4.84 2.97
N GLY A 159 -6.15 -3.56 2.67
CA GLY A 159 -5.58 -3.12 1.39
C GLY A 159 -6.35 -3.68 0.19
N GLN A 160 -5.62 -4.19 -0.81
CA GLN A 160 -6.22 -4.76 -2.02
C GLN A 160 -6.58 -6.25 -1.90
N SER A 161 -6.04 -6.96 -0.90
CA SER A 161 -6.25 -8.39 -0.73
C SER A 161 -6.11 -8.81 0.72
N THR A 162 -6.99 -9.70 1.18
CA THR A 162 -6.85 -10.32 2.51
C THR A 162 -5.69 -11.29 2.60
N ASN A 163 -5.06 -11.66 1.47
CA ASN A 163 -3.81 -12.41 1.48
C ASN A 163 -2.64 -11.52 1.95
N ARG A 164 -2.59 -11.18 3.23
CA ARG A 164 -1.63 -10.21 3.78
C ARG A 164 -1.35 -10.43 5.27
N ALA A 165 -0.31 -9.77 5.76
CA ALA A 165 -0.02 -9.70 7.19
C ALA A 165 -0.58 -8.42 7.82
N LEU A 166 -1.27 -8.53 8.95
CA LEU A 166 -1.64 -7.39 9.80
C LEU A 166 -0.74 -7.37 11.03
N VAL A 167 -0.01 -6.27 11.21
CA VAL A 167 0.85 -6.03 12.38
C VAL A 167 0.14 -5.06 13.31
N PHE A 168 -0.28 -5.53 14.48
CA PHE A 168 -0.95 -4.72 15.48
C PHE A 168 0.04 -4.24 16.54
N THR A 169 0.13 -2.93 16.70
CA THR A 169 0.99 -2.25 17.67
C THR A 169 0.15 -1.63 18.79
N ASN A 170 0.79 -1.24 19.90
CA ASN A 170 0.11 -0.70 21.09
C ASN A 170 -0.98 -1.65 21.62
N VAL A 171 -0.68 -2.95 21.58
CA VAL A 171 -1.54 -4.04 22.09
C VAL A 171 -1.02 -4.52 23.44
N THR A 172 -1.92 -4.89 24.34
CA THR A 172 -1.52 -5.33 25.70
C THR A 172 -1.25 -6.83 25.76
N ARG A 173 -2.25 -7.67 25.42
CA ARG A 173 -2.12 -9.14 25.41
C ARG A 173 -2.70 -9.80 24.16
N GLY A 174 -3.16 -9.01 23.20
CA GLY A 174 -3.65 -9.48 21.90
C GLY A 174 -5.12 -9.89 21.84
N GLU A 175 -5.91 -9.72 22.90
CA GLU A 175 -7.34 -10.09 22.90
C GLU A 175 -8.13 -9.28 21.88
N SER A 176 -7.96 -7.96 21.87
CA SER A 176 -8.77 -7.07 21.05
C SER A 176 -8.61 -7.31 19.54
N PRO A 177 -7.40 -7.42 18.96
CA PRO A 177 -7.27 -7.74 17.54
C PRO A 177 -7.85 -9.12 17.19
N LEU A 178 -7.61 -10.14 18.03
CA LEU A 178 -8.05 -11.50 17.72
C LEU A 178 -9.56 -11.68 17.86
N VAL A 179 -10.19 -11.01 18.84
CA VAL A 179 -11.65 -10.97 18.95
C VAL A 179 -12.26 -10.19 17.77
N ALA A 180 -11.64 -9.10 17.33
CA ALA A 180 -12.10 -8.35 16.16
C ALA A 180 -12.07 -9.22 14.88
N LEU A 181 -11.06 -10.07 14.72
CA LEU A 181 -10.98 -10.98 13.57
C LEU A 181 -12.11 -12.02 13.54
N ARG A 182 -12.74 -12.36 14.67
CA ARG A 182 -13.87 -13.31 14.72
C ARG A 182 -15.14 -12.78 14.09
N VAL A 183 -15.26 -11.46 13.95
CA VAL A 183 -16.43 -10.80 13.37
C VAL A 183 -16.17 -10.27 11.96
N VAL A 184 -14.97 -10.52 11.41
CA VAL A 184 -14.56 -10.04 10.09
C VAL A 184 -14.27 -11.23 9.17
N THR A 185 -14.95 -11.25 8.03
CA THR A 185 -14.72 -12.22 6.94
C THR A 185 -14.51 -11.44 5.65
N PRO A 186 -13.41 -11.67 4.90
CA PRO A 186 -12.37 -12.69 5.12
C PRO A 186 -11.33 -12.30 6.20
N THR A 187 -10.70 -13.31 6.80
CA THR A 187 -9.57 -13.14 7.73
C THR A 187 -8.25 -12.91 6.97
N PRO A 188 -7.24 -12.27 7.59
CA PRO A 188 -5.94 -12.08 6.96
C PRO A 188 -5.14 -13.40 6.96
N SER A 189 -4.15 -13.51 6.08
CA SER A 189 -3.22 -14.66 6.06
C SER A 189 -2.38 -14.76 7.33
N ALA A 190 -1.98 -13.63 7.91
CA ALA A 190 -1.15 -13.58 9.10
C ALA A 190 -1.45 -12.37 9.99
N VAL A 191 -1.20 -12.55 11.28
CA VAL A 191 -1.28 -11.53 12.34
C VAL A 191 0.01 -11.56 13.12
N VAL A 192 0.62 -10.39 13.28
CA VAL A 192 1.77 -10.18 14.15
C VAL A 192 1.38 -9.21 15.27
N LEU A 193 1.59 -9.61 16.51
CA LEU A 193 1.36 -8.77 17.68
C LEU A 193 2.69 -8.16 18.12
N HIS A 194 2.82 -6.85 17.96
CA HIS A 194 4.03 -6.09 18.26
C HIS A 194 4.07 -5.64 19.72
N GLY A 195 5.24 -5.74 20.35
CA GLY A 195 5.50 -5.32 21.73
C GLY A 195 5.04 -6.33 22.77
N ILE A 196 4.71 -7.57 22.37
CA ILE A 196 4.24 -8.64 23.25
C ILE A 196 5.21 -9.80 23.17
N GLU A 197 5.73 -10.23 24.33
CA GLU A 197 6.45 -11.50 24.47
C GLU A 197 5.45 -12.66 24.40
N THR A 198 5.88 -13.80 23.85
CA THR A 198 5.01 -14.97 23.63
C THR A 198 4.36 -15.48 24.92
N GLU A 199 5.05 -15.39 26.06
CA GLU A 199 4.54 -15.79 27.38
C GLU A 199 3.50 -14.82 27.97
N ALA A 200 3.50 -13.56 27.51
CA ALA A 200 2.53 -12.54 27.93
C ALA A 200 1.26 -12.54 27.07
N LEU A 201 1.23 -13.34 26.00
CA LEU A 201 0.10 -13.48 25.10
C LEU A 201 -1.12 -14.05 25.82
N TRP A 202 -2.31 -13.57 25.47
CA TRP A 202 -3.56 -14.09 25.98
C TRP A 202 -3.72 -15.60 25.70
N GLU A 203 -4.08 -16.38 26.72
CA GLU A 203 -4.13 -17.84 26.67
C GLU A 203 -5.04 -18.42 25.57
N HIS A 204 -6.07 -17.69 25.14
CA HIS A 204 -7.00 -18.11 24.09
C HIS A 204 -6.56 -17.72 22.68
N ALA A 205 -5.55 -16.85 22.55
CA ALA A 205 -5.07 -16.36 21.26
C ALA A 205 -4.67 -17.49 20.28
N PRO A 206 -3.91 -18.52 20.70
CA PRO A 206 -3.54 -19.60 19.79
C PRO A 206 -4.74 -20.45 19.34
N ALA A 207 -5.75 -20.61 20.19
CA ALA A 207 -6.94 -21.38 19.84
C ALA A 207 -7.79 -20.66 18.79
N LEU A 208 -7.97 -19.34 18.94
CA LEU A 208 -8.68 -18.51 17.97
C LEU A 208 -7.97 -18.49 16.61
N ALA A 209 -6.65 -18.23 16.59
CA ALA A 209 -5.87 -18.20 15.36
C ALA A 209 -5.95 -19.52 14.57
N ARG A 210 -5.87 -20.67 15.26
CA ARG A 210 -6.04 -22.00 14.63
C ARG A 210 -7.43 -22.19 14.04
N ALA A 211 -8.48 -21.78 14.75
CA ALA A 211 -9.85 -21.93 14.29
C ALA A 211 -10.11 -21.12 13.01
N ASP A 212 -9.49 -19.95 12.91
CA ASP A 212 -9.62 -19.04 11.77
C ASP A 212 -8.59 -19.30 10.66
N GLY A 213 -7.69 -20.27 10.85
CA GLY A 213 -6.64 -20.63 9.88
C GLY A 213 -5.57 -19.55 9.66
N VAL A 214 -5.47 -18.58 10.58
CA VAL A 214 -4.59 -17.42 10.52
C VAL A 214 -3.25 -17.73 11.17
N SER A 215 -2.14 -17.32 10.54
CA SER A 215 -0.84 -17.42 11.20
C SER A 215 -0.75 -16.37 12.30
N LEU A 216 -0.39 -16.78 13.51
CA LEU A 216 -0.20 -15.86 14.63
C LEU A 216 1.27 -15.85 15.05
N ALA A 217 1.84 -14.66 15.15
CA ALA A 217 3.18 -14.43 15.63
C ALA A 217 3.25 -13.22 16.56
N THR A 218 4.32 -13.13 17.33
CA THR A 218 4.67 -12.04 18.25
C THR A 218 6.03 -11.49 17.87
N THR A 219 6.27 -10.21 18.13
CA THR A 219 7.60 -9.61 17.97
C THR A 219 7.79 -8.52 19.01
N THR A 220 9.00 -8.43 19.57
CA THR A 220 9.42 -7.35 20.47
C THR A 220 10.45 -6.43 19.85
N LEU A 221 10.71 -6.58 18.55
CA LEU A 221 11.52 -5.67 17.75
C LEU A 221 11.00 -4.21 17.92
N PRO A 222 11.84 -3.21 18.21
CA PRO A 222 11.40 -1.83 18.32
C PRO A 222 10.63 -1.37 17.07
N LEU A 223 9.58 -0.56 17.26
CA LEU A 223 8.68 -0.18 16.16
C LEU A 223 9.43 0.47 14.99
N GLU A 224 10.41 1.33 15.28
CA GLU A 224 11.23 1.99 14.26
C GLU A 224 12.02 0.97 13.42
N GLU A 225 12.66 -0.01 14.07
CA GLU A 225 13.41 -1.09 13.41
C GLU A 225 12.49 -2.02 12.60
N LEU A 226 11.29 -2.32 13.13
CA LEU A 226 10.27 -3.07 12.40
C LEU A 226 9.85 -2.34 11.12
N LEU A 227 9.60 -1.04 11.20
CA LEU A 227 9.21 -0.24 10.04
C LEU A 227 10.36 -0.11 9.04
N GLU A 228 11.60 -0.01 9.50
CA GLU A 228 12.78 -0.01 8.62
C GLU A 228 12.94 -1.34 7.87
N ALA A 229 12.83 -2.47 8.57
CA ALA A 229 12.87 -3.80 7.96
C ALA A 229 11.76 -4.00 6.90
N LEU A 230 10.57 -3.44 7.14
CA LEU A 230 9.45 -3.51 6.20
C LEU A 230 9.58 -2.58 4.99
N ARG A 231 10.36 -1.49 5.09
CA ARG A 231 10.71 -0.65 3.93
C ARG A 231 11.61 -1.39 2.94
N GLU A 232 12.53 -2.20 3.44
CA GLU A 232 13.42 -3.04 2.61
C GLU A 232 12.76 -4.35 2.15
N PHE A 233 11.63 -4.72 2.75
CA PHE A 233 10.85 -5.88 2.33
C PHE A 233 10.21 -5.63 0.95
N PRO A 234 10.21 -6.61 0.01
CA PRO A 234 9.70 -6.44 -1.36
C PRO A 234 8.26 -5.92 -1.43
#